data_AF-A0A9E2ZWB0-F1
#
_entry.id   AF-A0A9E2ZWB0-F1
#
_cell.length_a   1.000
_cell.length_b   1.000
_cell.length_c   1.000
_cell.angle_alpha   90.00
_cell.angle_beta   90.00
_cell.angle_gamma   90.00
#
_symmetry.space_group_name_H-M   'P 1'
#
loop_
_entity.id
_entity.type
_entity.pdbx_description
1 polymer ?
#
loop_
_entity_poly.entity_id
_entity_poly.type
_entity_poly.pdbx_seq_one_letter_code
_entity_poly.pdbx_strand_id
1 'polypeptide(L)'
;MQVPDDAFAFSPDPIGRTAWNPDTMTHRYRRYTRRVGIASSLKELRHYSATQLLEAGTDLNTVAGRLGHAEGSTTLRFYAQFTRPADQRAAAVIPSQLDELRKKERLRELYRQHLPASAAEGLADLAAIIGPQAGLDEHTALAWLTEFRLHALLNWTVGVLAVLWWAPSG
;
A
#
# COMPACT_ATOMS: atom_id res chain seq x y z
N MET A 1 -3.79 -48.71 2.69
CA MET A 1 -5.19 -48.30 2.53
C MET A 1 -5.21 -47.22 1.46
N GLN A 2 -5.75 -47.49 0.28
CA GLN A 2 -5.86 -46.50 -0.81
C GLN A 2 -7.24 -45.82 -0.72
N VAL A 3 -7.25 -44.50 -0.83
CA VAL A 3 -8.47 -43.69 -0.85
C VAL A 3 -8.88 -43.50 -2.32
N PRO A 4 -10.16 -43.68 -2.70
CA PRO A 4 -10.64 -43.44 -4.05
C PRO A 4 -10.41 -42.00 -4.52
N ASP A 5 -10.21 -41.79 -5.82
CA ASP A 5 -9.99 -40.45 -6.40
C ASP A 5 -11.23 -39.54 -6.29
N ASP A 6 -12.42 -40.14 -6.18
CA ASP A 6 -13.71 -39.47 -6.00
C ASP A 6 -14.15 -39.39 -4.52
N ALA A 7 -13.25 -39.71 -3.59
CA ALA A 7 -13.56 -39.70 -2.17
C ALA A 7 -13.91 -38.29 -1.67
N PHE A 8 -14.95 -38.19 -0.84
CA PHE A 8 -15.30 -36.95 -0.17
C PHE A 8 -14.29 -36.60 0.91
N ALA A 9 -13.70 -35.41 0.81
CA ALA A 9 -12.81 -34.88 1.84
C ALA A 9 -13.49 -34.75 3.22
N PHE A 10 -14.80 -34.47 3.26
CA PHE A 10 -15.60 -34.44 4.47
C PHE A 10 -16.57 -35.61 4.50
N SER A 11 -16.16 -36.69 5.15
CA SER A 11 -16.90 -37.96 5.21
C SER A 11 -16.90 -38.53 6.63
N PRO A 12 -17.98 -39.22 7.07
CA PRO A 12 -17.95 -39.98 8.30
C PRO A 12 -17.34 -41.38 8.08
N ASP A 13 -17.17 -41.79 6.82
CA ASP A 13 -16.52 -43.03 6.41
C ASP A 13 -15.00 -42.80 6.28
N PRO A 14 -14.15 -43.61 6.93
CA PRO A 14 -12.70 -43.55 6.78
C PRO A 14 -12.17 -43.65 5.34
N ILE A 15 -12.94 -44.22 4.41
CA ILE A 15 -12.57 -44.35 2.99
C ILE A 15 -13.20 -43.24 2.14
N GLY A 16 -14.06 -42.38 2.71
CA GLY A 16 -14.59 -41.22 2.02
C GLY A 16 -15.76 -41.51 1.06
N ARG A 17 -16.46 -42.64 1.18
CA ARG A 17 -17.51 -43.02 0.22
C ARG A 17 -18.82 -42.26 0.39
N THR A 18 -19.03 -41.61 1.53
CA THR A 18 -20.29 -40.92 1.82
C THR A 18 -20.00 -39.49 2.28
N ALA A 19 -20.64 -38.51 1.68
CA ALA A 19 -20.51 -37.12 2.14
C ALA A 19 -21.11 -36.93 3.54
N TRP A 20 -20.56 -36.01 4.33
CA TRP A 20 -21.25 -35.54 5.53
C TRP A 20 -22.60 -34.89 5.19
N ASN A 21 -23.60 -35.15 6.04
CA ASN A 21 -24.81 -34.34 6.03
C ASN A 21 -24.45 -32.87 6.38
N PRO A 22 -24.81 -31.88 5.55
CA PRO A 22 -24.51 -30.47 5.79
C PRO A 22 -24.91 -29.95 7.18
N ASP A 23 -26.02 -30.46 7.74
CA ASP A 23 -26.53 -30.05 9.06
C ASP A 23 -25.58 -30.44 10.19
N THR A 24 -24.76 -31.47 9.99
CA THR A 24 -23.75 -31.91 10.96
C THR A 24 -22.81 -30.76 11.32
N MET A 25 -22.37 -29.99 10.32
CA MET A 25 -21.45 -28.89 10.53
C MET A 25 -22.16 -27.70 11.21
N THR A 26 -23.39 -27.43 10.82
CA THR A 26 -24.24 -26.42 11.47
C THR A 26 -24.45 -26.73 12.95
N HIS A 27 -24.77 -27.98 13.29
CA HIS A 27 -24.97 -28.41 14.69
C HIS A 27 -23.67 -28.36 15.50
N ARG A 28 -22.55 -28.80 14.92
CA ARG A 28 -21.22 -28.69 15.56
C ARG A 28 -20.86 -27.24 15.82
N TYR A 29 -21.02 -26.36 14.84
CA TYR A 29 -20.74 -24.93 15.00
C TYR A 29 -21.60 -24.31 16.10
N ARG A 30 -22.93 -24.55 16.11
CA ARG A 30 -23.82 -24.08 17.18
C ARG A 30 -23.43 -24.57 18.57
N ARG A 31 -22.86 -25.78 18.68
CA ARG A 31 -22.34 -26.29 19.95
C ARG A 31 -21.11 -25.52 20.39
N TYR A 32 -20.21 -25.18 19.48
CA TYR A 32 -19.02 -24.38 19.79
C TYR A 32 -19.38 -22.95 20.20
N THR A 33 -20.24 -22.28 19.43
CA THR A 33 -20.65 -20.89 19.74
C THR A 33 -21.32 -20.79 21.12
N ARG A 34 -22.16 -21.76 21.49
CA ARG A 34 -22.71 -21.87 22.85
C ARG A 34 -21.66 -22.03 23.94
N ARG A 35 -20.59 -22.82 23.69
CA ARG A 35 -19.50 -23.02 24.67
C ARG A 35 -18.70 -21.75 24.93
N VAL A 36 -18.53 -20.91 23.91
CA VAL A 36 -17.80 -19.63 24.02
C VAL A 36 -18.70 -18.44 24.32
N GLY A 37 -20.01 -18.65 24.48
CA GLY A 37 -20.97 -17.60 24.83
C GLY A 37 -21.31 -16.62 23.70
N ILE A 38 -21.17 -17.03 22.43
CA ILE A 38 -21.44 -16.17 21.26
C ILE A 38 -22.70 -16.65 20.54
N ALA A 39 -23.55 -15.73 20.11
CA ALA A 39 -24.68 -16.00 19.22
C ALA A 39 -24.24 -15.75 17.77
N SER A 40 -23.96 -16.81 17.01
CA SER A 40 -23.54 -16.72 15.61
C SER A 40 -23.89 -18.01 14.84
N SER A 41 -23.95 -17.90 13.52
CA SER A 41 -24.16 -18.95 12.52
C SER A 41 -22.93 -19.12 11.61
N LEU A 42 -22.87 -20.23 10.86
CA LEU A 42 -21.81 -20.44 9.86
C LEU A 42 -21.82 -19.37 8.76
N LYS A 43 -22.99 -18.81 8.46
CA LYS A 43 -23.14 -17.71 7.51
C LYS A 43 -22.50 -16.43 8.06
N GLU A 44 -22.73 -16.12 9.34
CA GLU A 44 -22.08 -14.97 10.00
C GLU A 44 -20.58 -15.17 10.13
N LEU A 45 -20.10 -16.39 10.38
CA LEU A 45 -18.67 -16.69 10.33
C LEU A 45 -18.07 -16.42 8.94
N ARG A 46 -18.78 -16.78 7.87
CA ARG A 46 -18.37 -16.46 6.49
C ARG A 46 -18.35 -14.95 6.26
N HIS A 47 -19.32 -14.21 6.79
CA HIS A 47 -19.33 -12.75 6.73
C HIS A 47 -18.14 -12.14 7.47
N TYR A 48 -17.87 -12.62 8.69
CA TYR A 48 -16.74 -12.19 9.48
C TYR A 48 -15.41 -12.42 8.75
N SER A 49 -15.20 -13.60 8.16
CA SER A 49 -13.98 -13.88 7.38
C SER A 49 -13.78 -12.92 6.22
N ALA A 50 -14.85 -12.53 5.52
CA ALA A 50 -14.77 -11.59 4.41
C ALA A 50 -14.44 -10.17 4.89
N THR A 51 -15.07 -9.73 5.97
CA THR A 51 -14.76 -8.45 6.63
C THR A 51 -13.29 -8.39 7.04
N GLN A 52 -12.76 -9.41 7.71
CA GLN A 52 -11.34 -9.46 8.12
C GLN A 52 -10.38 -9.36 6.94
N LEU A 53 -10.71 -10.00 5.80
CA LEU A 53 -9.89 -9.93 4.59
C LEU A 53 -9.88 -8.51 3.99
N LEU A 54 -11.03 -7.84 3.97
CA LEU A 54 -11.15 -6.48 3.47
C LEU A 54 -10.45 -5.48 4.39
N GLU A 55 -10.57 -5.63 5.71
CA GLU A 55 -9.86 -4.81 6.69
C GLU A 55 -8.33 -4.96 6.57
N ALA A 56 -7.86 -6.19 6.33
CA ALA A 56 -6.46 -6.50 6.02
C ALA A 56 -5.99 -5.92 4.67
N GLY A 57 -6.88 -5.31 3.88
CA GLY A 57 -6.54 -4.66 2.60
C GLY A 57 -6.54 -5.61 1.40
N THR A 58 -7.12 -6.81 1.53
CA THR A 58 -7.34 -7.69 0.36
C THR A 58 -8.34 -7.04 -0.57
N ASP A 59 -8.07 -7.04 -1.88
CA ASP A 59 -8.97 -6.43 -2.85
C ASP A 59 -10.33 -7.16 -2.93
N LEU A 60 -11.36 -6.38 -3.27
CA LEU A 60 -12.74 -6.84 -3.28
C LEU A 60 -12.99 -8.01 -4.24
N ASN A 61 -12.32 -8.04 -5.40
CA ASN A 61 -12.51 -9.08 -6.40
C ASN A 61 -11.90 -10.40 -5.95
N THR A 62 -10.73 -10.36 -5.31
CA THR A 62 -10.12 -11.53 -4.66
C THR A 62 -10.99 -12.07 -3.54
N VAL A 63 -11.56 -11.19 -2.69
CA VAL A 63 -12.50 -11.62 -1.64
C VAL A 63 -13.78 -12.21 -2.26
N ALA A 64 -14.33 -11.60 -3.31
CA ALA A 64 -15.51 -12.11 -4.01
C ALA A 64 -15.26 -13.49 -4.64
N GLY A 65 -14.11 -13.70 -5.29
CA GLY A 65 -13.69 -14.98 -5.85
C GLY A 65 -13.55 -16.07 -4.77
N ARG A 66 -12.95 -15.73 -3.61
CA ARG A 66 -12.86 -16.64 -2.45
C ARG A 66 -14.23 -17.01 -1.89
N LEU A 67 -15.21 -16.12 -2.00
CA LEU A 67 -16.59 -16.39 -1.62
C LEU A 67 -17.39 -17.07 -2.73
N GLY A 68 -16.80 -17.38 -3.89
CA GLY A 68 -17.51 -18.00 -5.02
C GLY A 68 -18.63 -17.12 -5.57
N HIS A 69 -18.58 -15.80 -5.37
CA HIS A 69 -19.51 -14.87 -5.98
C HIS A 69 -19.06 -14.62 -7.42
N ALA A 70 -19.92 -14.93 -8.39
CA ALA A 70 -19.66 -14.69 -9.81
C ALA A 70 -19.47 -13.20 -10.13
N GLU A 71 -20.01 -12.31 -9.28
CA GLU A 71 -19.91 -10.86 -9.45
C GLU A 71 -19.55 -10.17 -8.12
N GLY A 72 -18.56 -9.26 -8.16
CA GLY A 72 -18.10 -8.49 -7.00
C GLY A 72 -19.17 -7.57 -6.40
N SER A 73 -20.22 -7.25 -7.17
CA SER A 73 -21.38 -6.44 -6.77
C SER A 73 -22.08 -6.97 -5.51
N THR A 74 -22.20 -8.30 -5.39
CA THR A 74 -22.83 -8.97 -4.23
C THR A 74 -21.96 -8.76 -2.99
N THR A 75 -20.65 -8.94 -3.12
CA THR A 75 -19.68 -8.70 -2.04
C THR A 75 -19.68 -7.21 -1.63
N LEU A 76 -19.65 -6.29 -2.60
CA LEU A 76 -19.69 -4.85 -2.32
C LEU A 76 -20.93 -4.47 -1.50
N ARG A 77 -22.12 -4.95 -1.91
CA ARG A 77 -23.39 -4.64 -1.23
C ARG A 77 -23.39 -5.07 0.24
N PHE A 78 -22.76 -6.21 0.56
CA PHE A 78 -22.74 -6.74 1.92
C PHE A 78 -21.60 -6.19 2.78
N TYR A 79 -20.48 -5.76 2.19
CA TYR A 79 -19.28 -5.41 2.94
C TYR A 79 -18.77 -3.97 2.79
N ALA A 80 -19.41 -3.12 1.97
CA ALA A 80 -19.02 -1.72 1.78
C ALA A 80 -18.94 -0.90 3.08
N GLN A 81 -19.69 -1.25 4.12
CA GLN A 81 -19.59 -0.54 5.41
C GLN A 81 -18.28 -0.79 6.15
N PHE A 82 -17.59 -1.91 5.87
CA PHE A 82 -16.35 -2.31 6.54
C PHE A 82 -15.09 -1.78 5.83
N THR A 83 -15.24 -1.08 4.70
CA THR A 83 -14.11 -0.47 3.99
C THR A 83 -13.73 0.91 4.51
N ARG A 84 -14.45 1.48 5.49
CA ARG A 84 -14.16 2.83 6.04
C ARG A 84 -12.69 3.04 6.47
N PRO A 85 -12.02 2.08 7.17
CA PRO A 85 -10.61 2.25 7.50
C PRO A 85 -9.68 2.20 6.28
N ALA A 86 -10.06 1.45 5.24
CA ALA A 86 -9.32 1.43 3.97
C ALA A 86 -9.52 2.74 3.19
N ASP A 87 -10.74 3.27 3.19
CA ASP A 87 -11.09 4.56 2.59
C ASP A 87 -10.37 5.73 3.26
N GLN A 88 -10.31 5.75 4.60
CA GLN A 88 -9.53 6.75 5.35
C GLN A 88 -8.03 6.71 5.01
N ARG A 89 -7.46 5.50 4.88
CA ARG A 89 -6.06 5.34 4.43
C ARG A 89 -5.87 5.86 3.01
N ALA A 90 -6.78 5.55 2.10
CA ALA A 90 -6.73 6.02 0.72
C ALA A 90 -6.86 7.56 0.64
N ALA A 91 -7.75 8.16 1.43
CA ALA A 91 -7.95 9.60 1.50
C ALA A 91 -6.69 10.35 1.99
N ALA A 92 -5.82 9.70 2.77
CA ALA A 92 -4.57 10.29 3.24
C ALA A 92 -3.42 10.28 2.21
N VAL A 93 -3.52 9.46 1.14
CA VAL A 93 -2.43 9.28 0.16
C VAL A 93 -2.14 10.58 -0.60
N ILE A 94 -3.15 11.14 -1.27
CA ILE A 94 -2.97 12.35 -2.09
C ILE A 94 -2.47 13.54 -1.25
N PRO A 95 -3.05 13.86 -0.07
CA PRO A 95 -2.54 14.91 0.79
C PRO A 95 -1.07 14.71 1.18
N SER A 96 -0.66 13.50 1.55
CA SER A 96 0.74 13.22 1.93
C SER A 96 1.72 13.42 0.77
N GLN A 97 1.35 12.99 -0.45
CA GLN A 97 2.17 13.19 -1.63
C GLN A 97 2.30 14.67 -2.00
N LEU A 98 1.20 15.43 -1.90
CA LEU A 98 1.22 16.87 -2.14
C LEU A 98 2.05 17.62 -1.10
N ASP A 99 2.00 17.19 0.16
CA ASP A 99 2.81 17.77 1.24
C ASP A 99 4.31 17.56 0.97
N GLU A 100 4.72 16.35 0.61
CA GLU A 100 6.12 16.06 0.24
C GLU A 100 6.60 16.88 -0.97
N LEU A 101 5.76 17.01 -2.01
CA LEU A 101 6.06 17.87 -3.17
C LEU A 101 6.20 19.34 -2.77
N ARG A 102 5.34 19.84 -1.87
CA ARG A 102 5.42 21.22 -1.36
C ARG A 102 6.70 21.45 -0.58
N LYS A 103 7.10 20.52 0.30
CA LYS A 103 8.38 20.60 1.04
C LYS A 103 9.56 20.58 0.09
N LYS A 104 9.54 19.71 -0.94
CA LYS A 104 10.62 19.62 -1.95
C LYS A 104 10.76 20.91 -2.74
N GLU A 105 9.65 21.50 -3.19
CA GLU A 105 9.68 22.77 -3.91
C GLU A 105 10.10 23.94 -2.99
N ARG A 106 9.66 23.94 -1.73
CA ARG A 106 10.11 24.93 -0.74
C ARG A 106 11.62 24.86 -0.52
N LEU A 107 12.17 23.66 -0.35
CA LEU A 107 13.61 23.45 -0.22
C LEU A 107 14.36 23.91 -1.48
N ARG A 108 13.83 23.61 -2.67
CA ARG A 108 14.41 24.06 -3.95
C ARG A 108 14.46 25.59 -4.06
N GLU A 109 13.41 26.29 -3.64
CA GLU A 109 13.39 27.75 -3.59
C GLU A 109 14.45 28.29 -2.61
N LEU A 110 14.53 27.73 -1.39
CA LEU A 110 15.54 28.12 -0.40
C LEU A 110 16.96 27.86 -0.89
N TYR A 111 17.19 26.73 -1.56
CA TYR A 111 18.48 26.40 -2.17
C TYR A 111 18.86 27.38 -3.29
N ARG A 112 17.90 27.80 -4.14
CA ARG A 112 18.14 28.82 -5.16
C ARG A 112 18.52 30.17 -4.55
N GLN A 113 17.91 30.53 -3.42
CA GLN A 113 18.21 31.77 -2.70
C GLN A 113 19.58 31.74 -2.00
N HIS A 114 20.00 30.57 -1.52
CA HIS A 114 21.25 30.37 -0.78
C HIS A 114 22.27 29.58 -1.61
N LEU A 115 22.31 29.83 -2.93
CA LEU A 115 23.20 29.10 -3.82
C LEU A 115 24.65 29.33 -3.37
N PRO A 116 25.41 28.27 -3.03
CA PRO A 116 26.76 28.43 -2.51
C PRO A 116 27.65 29.12 -3.54
N ALA A 117 28.50 30.05 -3.10
CA ALA A 117 29.36 30.84 -3.97
C ALA A 117 30.45 29.98 -4.64
N SER A 118 30.79 28.83 -4.03
CA SER A 118 31.67 27.83 -4.60
C SER A 118 31.08 26.42 -4.51
N ALA A 119 31.47 25.56 -5.45
CA ALA A 119 31.15 24.14 -5.39
C ALA A 119 31.76 23.45 -4.14
N ALA A 120 32.72 24.05 -3.45
CA ALA A 120 33.34 23.46 -2.27
C ALA A 120 32.53 23.67 -0.97
N GLU A 121 31.53 24.57 -0.96
CA GLU A 121 30.69 24.80 0.22
C GLU A 121 29.80 23.57 0.51
N GLY A 122 29.71 23.24 1.81
CA GLY A 122 29.11 22.00 2.30
C GLY A 122 27.59 21.99 2.21
N LEU A 123 27.04 21.07 1.41
CA LEU A 123 25.59 20.85 1.34
C LEU A 123 25.00 20.37 2.68
N ALA A 124 25.79 19.71 3.53
CA ALA A 124 25.37 19.28 4.85
C ALA A 124 25.06 20.48 5.76
N ASP A 125 25.94 21.48 5.78
CA ASP A 125 25.72 22.70 6.56
C ASP A 125 24.49 23.46 6.05
N LEU A 126 24.31 23.54 4.73
CA LEU A 126 23.10 24.10 4.13
C LEU A 126 21.85 23.29 4.53
N ALA A 127 21.89 21.96 4.44
CA ALA A 127 20.77 21.10 4.81
C ALA A 127 20.32 21.31 6.26
N ALA A 128 21.26 21.47 7.19
CA ALA A 128 20.97 21.78 8.58
C ALA A 128 20.30 23.15 8.78
N ILE A 129 20.61 24.14 7.93
CA ILE A 129 20.08 25.50 8.01
C ILE A 129 18.72 25.64 7.33
N ILE A 130 18.58 25.14 6.09
CA ILE A 130 17.38 25.36 5.26
C ILE A 130 16.39 24.19 5.30
N GLY A 131 16.82 22.99 5.71
CA GLY A 131 15.96 21.81 5.87
C GLY A 131 14.79 22.05 6.82
N PRO A 132 15.02 22.54 8.06
CA PRO A 132 13.95 22.84 9.01
C PRO A 132 12.95 23.90 8.49
N GLN A 133 13.41 24.85 7.69
CA GLN A 133 12.57 25.89 7.09
C GLN A 133 11.64 25.35 5.98
N ALA A 134 11.98 24.19 5.41
CA ALA A 134 11.13 23.44 4.49
C ALA A 134 10.32 22.35 5.21
N GLY A 135 10.42 22.21 6.53
CA GLY A 135 9.75 21.17 7.31
C GLY A 135 10.34 19.77 7.11
N LEU A 136 11.63 19.69 6.78
CA LEU A 136 12.36 18.44 6.53
C LEU A 136 13.40 18.19 7.63
N ASP A 137 13.67 16.92 7.89
CA ASP A 137 14.86 16.54 8.65
C ASP A 137 16.14 16.76 7.82
N GLU A 138 17.27 16.84 8.50
CA GLU A 138 18.57 17.13 7.89
C GLU A 138 18.98 16.11 6.83
N HIS A 139 18.70 14.82 7.05
CA HIS A 139 19.09 13.76 6.12
C HIS A 139 18.28 13.84 4.82
N THR A 140 16.96 14.02 4.93
CA THR A 140 16.08 14.19 3.76
C THR A 140 16.43 15.47 2.99
N ALA A 141 16.70 16.56 3.70
CA ALA A 141 17.15 17.81 3.09
C ALA A 141 18.47 17.62 2.33
N LEU A 142 19.48 17.00 2.95
CA LEU A 142 20.77 16.74 2.33
C LEU A 142 20.64 15.86 1.07
N ALA A 143 19.81 14.82 1.11
CA ALA A 143 19.57 13.96 -0.04
C ALA A 143 19.01 14.75 -1.24
N TRP A 144 17.99 15.59 -1.01
CA TRP A 144 17.40 16.40 -2.08
C TRP A 144 18.31 17.53 -2.56
N LEU A 145 19.07 18.17 -1.67
CA LEU A 145 20.07 19.17 -2.09
C LEU A 145 21.15 18.54 -2.98
N THR A 146 21.58 17.31 -2.65
CA THR A 146 22.52 16.55 -3.48
C THR A 146 21.93 16.24 -4.85
N GLU A 147 20.67 15.79 -4.89
CA GLU A 147 19.93 15.57 -6.14
C GLU A 147 19.87 16.86 -6.99
N PHE A 148 19.49 17.99 -6.39
CA PHE A 148 19.41 19.28 -7.09
C PHE A 148 20.76 19.72 -7.66
N ARG A 149 21.83 19.55 -6.88
CA ARG A 149 23.20 19.89 -7.30
C ARG A 149 23.67 19.02 -8.46
N LEU A 150 23.39 17.72 -8.43
CA LEU A 150 23.71 16.81 -9.53
C LEU A 150 22.98 17.22 -10.82
N HIS A 151 21.68 17.54 -10.73
CA HIS A 151 20.92 18.05 -11.86
C HIS A 151 21.47 19.38 -12.39
N ALA A 152 21.88 20.30 -11.52
CA ALA A 152 22.48 21.56 -11.93
C ALA A 152 23.82 21.35 -12.67
N LEU A 153 24.69 20.47 -12.16
CA LEU A 153 25.98 20.15 -12.80
C LEU A 153 25.79 19.48 -14.17
N LEU A 154 24.85 18.53 -14.29
CA LEU A 154 24.54 17.86 -15.56
C LEU A 154 23.97 18.84 -16.60
N ASN A 155 23.08 19.74 -16.20
CA ASN A 155 22.55 20.75 -17.11
C ASN A 155 23.63 21.75 -17.53
N TRP A 156 24.56 22.08 -16.62
CA TRP A 156 25.67 22.98 -16.92
C TRP A 156 26.68 22.36 -17.87
N THR A 157 27.04 21.09 -17.71
CA THR A 157 27.97 20.40 -18.64
C THR A 157 27.38 20.27 -20.04
N VAL A 158 26.09 19.94 -20.16
CA VAL A 158 25.40 19.91 -21.47
C VAL A 158 25.34 21.31 -22.08
N GLY A 159 25.07 22.35 -21.29
CA GLY A 159 25.07 23.74 -21.76
C GLY A 159 26.44 24.23 -22.24
N VAL A 160 27.50 23.95 -21.49
CA VAL A 160 28.88 24.32 -21.85
C VAL A 160 29.34 23.57 -23.10
N LEU A 161 29.04 22.27 -23.21
CA LEU A 161 29.33 21.49 -24.41
C LEU A 161 28.57 22.03 -25.63
N ALA A 162 27.31 22.42 -25.48
CA ALA A 162 26.53 23.02 -26.57
C ALA A 162 27.12 24.35 -27.06
N VAL A 163 27.59 25.20 -26.14
CA VAL A 163 28.26 26.48 -26.48
C VAL A 163 29.61 26.26 -27.15
N LEU A 164 30.41 25.31 -26.67
CA LEU A 164 31.73 25.00 -27.25
C LEU A 164 31.63 24.36 -28.64
N TRP A 165 30.51 23.71 -28.97
CA TRP A 165 30.27 23.12 -30.31
C TRP A 165 29.61 24.09 -31.30
N TRP A 166 29.00 25.18 -30.80
CA TRP A 166 28.37 26.25 -31.60
C TRP A 166 29.27 27.50 -31.70
N ALA A 167 30.59 27.35 -31.70
CA ALA A 167 31.49 28.43 -32.09
C ALA A 167 31.76 28.30 -33.60
N PRO A 168 31.34 29.27 -34.46
CA PRO A 168 31.63 29.19 -35.89
C PRO A 168 33.15 29.33 -36.08
N SER A 169 33.74 28.39 -36.81
CA SER A 169 35.15 28.41 -37.21
C SER A 169 35.40 29.63 -38.11
N GLY A 170 35.82 30.74 -37.52
CA GLY A 170 36.33 31.92 -38.21
C GLY A 170 37.81 31.78 -38.54
#